data_AF-A0A3S0EHK1-F1
#
_entry.id   AF-A0A3S0EHK1-F1
#
_cell.length_a   1.000
_cell.length_b   1.000
_cell.length_c   1.000
_cell.angle_alpha   90.00
_cell.angle_beta   90.00
_cell.angle_gamma   90.00
#
_symmetry.space_group_name_H-M   'P 1'
#
loop_
_entity.id
_entity.type
_entity.pdbx_description
1 polymer ?
#
loop_
_entity_poly.entity_id
_entity_poly.type
_entity_poly.pdbx_seq_one_letter_code
_entity_poly.pdbx_strand_id
1 'polypeptide(L)'
;MSIPCYCRGGEEEDGLPGYETSPDLALVALLTLMSSFPARRSAAVAQSIVTHLRVVSADERLDGILRGCAAQLVSNWEALTVLSQPGPEQLAPSTRVVN
;
A
#
# COMPACT_ATOMS: atom_id res chain seq x y z
N MET A 1 -9.71 2.28 -26.87
CA MET A 1 -9.36 3.54 -26.21
C MET A 1 -8.60 3.20 -24.95
N SER A 2 -7.28 3.34 -24.96
CA SER A 2 -6.43 3.02 -23.81
C SER A 2 -6.31 4.26 -22.94
N ILE A 3 -6.85 4.21 -21.73
CA ILE A 3 -6.68 5.26 -20.72
C ILE A 3 -5.21 5.20 -20.26
N PRO A 4 -4.39 6.22 -20.51
CA PRO A 4 -3.04 6.24 -19.98
C PRO A 4 -3.16 6.31 -18.45
N CYS A 5 -2.68 5.25 -17.80
CA CYS A 5 -2.53 5.24 -16.36
C CYS A 5 -1.39 6.20 -16.04
N TYR A 6 -1.74 7.45 -15.74
CA TYR A 6 -0.80 8.38 -15.13
C TYR A 6 -0.43 7.81 -13.76
N CYS A 7 0.65 7.04 -13.71
CA CYS A 7 1.46 6.95 -12.51
C CYS A 7 1.98 8.37 -12.28
N ARG A 8 1.20 9.17 -11.55
CA ARG A 8 1.64 10.48 -11.09
C ARG A 8 2.81 10.21 -10.15
N GLY A 9 4.02 10.34 -10.68
CA GLY A 9 5.21 10.64 -9.90
C GLY A 9 4.98 12.01 -9.28
N GLY A 10 4.41 12.02 -8.08
CA GLY A 10 4.41 13.17 -7.21
C GLY A 10 5.71 13.09 -6.44
N GLU A 11 6.50 14.15 -6.53
CA GLU A 11 7.73 14.35 -5.77
C GLU A 11 7.48 14.01 -4.31
N GLU A 12 8.16 12.96 -3.83
CA GLU A 12 8.16 12.51 -2.46
C GLU A 12 8.82 13.60 -1.60
N GLU A 13 8.01 14.52 -1.07
CA GLU A 13 8.27 14.99 0.28
C GLU A 13 8.19 13.74 1.18
N ASP A 14 9.33 13.37 1.77
CA ASP A 14 9.58 12.23 2.68
C ASP A 14 8.72 12.23 3.97
N GLY A 15 7.58 12.92 3.96
CA GLY A 15 6.59 12.95 5.03
C GLY A 15 5.32 12.24 4.60
N LEU A 16 4.77 11.40 5.49
CA LEU A 16 3.38 10.98 5.39
C LEU A 16 2.51 12.24 5.15
N PRO A 17 1.45 12.17 4.33
CA PRO A 17 0.53 13.30 4.14
C PRO A 17 0.11 13.85 5.50
N GLY A 18 -0.10 15.16 5.65
CA GLY A 18 -0.24 15.86 6.94
C GLY A 18 -1.30 15.32 7.91
N TYR A 19 -1.08 14.13 8.46
CA TYR A 19 -1.98 13.40 9.35
C TYR A 19 -2.00 14.02 10.73
N GLU A 20 -0.92 14.71 11.10
CA GLU A 20 -0.83 15.48 12.34
C GLU A 20 -1.94 16.54 12.47
N THR A 21 -2.41 17.10 11.35
CA THR A 21 -3.46 18.12 11.35
C THR A 21 -4.84 17.54 11.01
N SER A 22 -4.92 16.37 10.39
CA SER A 22 -6.18 15.71 10.03
C SER A 22 -6.02 14.18 9.99
N PRO A 23 -6.35 13.47 11.07
CA PRO A 23 -6.19 12.02 11.15
C PRO A 23 -7.12 11.26 10.19
N ASP A 24 -8.26 11.86 9.81
CA ASP A 24 -9.18 11.31 8.81
C ASP A 24 -8.54 11.14 7.42
N LEU A 25 -7.51 11.95 7.09
CA LEU A 25 -6.78 11.80 5.83
C LEU A 25 -6.03 10.47 5.76
N ALA A 26 -5.53 9.95 6.89
CA ALA A 26 -4.87 8.65 6.93
C ALA A 26 -5.86 7.53 6.58
N LEU A 27 -7.09 7.64 7.08
CA LEU A 27 -8.17 6.69 6.77
C LEU A 27 -8.60 6.78 5.30
N VAL A 28 -8.77 7.99 4.76
CA VAL A 28 -9.13 8.19 3.34
C VAL A 28 -8.04 7.63 2.42
N ALA A 29 -6.76 7.91 2.72
CA ALA A 29 -5.63 7.37 1.96
C ALA A 29 -5.60 5.84 2.02
N LEU A 30 -5.78 5.26 3.22
CA LEU A 30 -5.87 3.83 3.43
C LEU A 30 -6.99 3.18 2.60
N LEU A 31 -8.22 3.70 2.68
CA LEU A 31 -9.36 3.19 1.92
C LEU A 31 -9.14 3.27 0.41
N THR A 32 -8.51 4.36 -0.05
CA THR A 32 -8.14 4.54 -1.46
C THR A 32 -7.14 3.48 -1.92
N LEU A 33 -6.07 3.25 -1.14
CA LEU A 33 -5.07 2.24 -1.44
C LEU A 33 -5.68 0.83 -1.46
N MET A 34 -6.46 0.48 -0.43
CA MET A 34 -7.14 -0.82 -0.34
C MET A 34 -8.09 -1.06 -1.53
N SER A 35 -8.81 -0.03 -1.97
CA SER A 35 -9.72 -0.12 -3.12
C SER A 35 -8.97 -0.28 -4.45
N SER A 36 -7.75 0.25 -4.55
CA SER A 36 -6.92 0.15 -5.76
C SER A 36 -6.16 -1.19 -5.89
N PHE A 37 -5.89 -1.85 -4.75
CA PHE A 37 -5.06 -3.05 -4.69
C PHE A 37 -5.56 -4.24 -5.54
N PRO A 38 -6.87 -4.55 -5.64
CA PRO A 38 -7.35 -5.65 -6.47
C PRO A 38 -6.99 -5.51 -7.95
N ALA A 39 -6.96 -4.28 -8.47
CA ALA A 39 -6.62 -4.00 -9.86
C ALA A 39 -5.11 -4.04 -10.13
N ARG A 40 -4.29 -3.82 -9.09
CA ARG A 40 -2.82 -3.76 -9.16
C ARG A 40 -2.22 -4.39 -7.91
N ARG A 41 -2.14 -5.73 -7.90
CA ARG A 41 -1.50 -6.50 -6.83
C ARG A 41 0.02 -6.26 -6.86
N SER A 42 0.44 -5.21 -6.17
CA SER A 42 1.83 -4.77 -6.08
C SER A 42 2.29 -4.82 -4.64
N ALA A 43 3.46 -5.42 -4.40
CA ALA A 43 4.09 -5.43 -3.07
C ALA A 43 4.28 -4.01 -2.52
N ALA A 44 4.60 -3.03 -3.37
CA ALA A 44 4.75 -1.64 -2.93
C ALA A 44 3.43 -1.04 -2.39
N VAL A 45 2.30 -1.37 -3.04
CA VAL A 45 0.98 -0.91 -2.58
C VAL A 45 0.58 -1.61 -1.28
N ALA A 46 0.82 -2.92 -1.17
CA ALA A 46 0.56 -3.66 0.07
C ALA A 46 1.41 -3.10 1.24
N GLN A 47 2.69 -2.80 0.99
CA GLN A 47 3.57 -2.20 2.01
C GLN A 47 3.08 -0.80 2.42
N SER A 48 2.63 0.02 1.46
CA SER A 48 2.06 1.33 1.77
C SER A 48 0.79 1.20 2.64
N ILE A 49 -0.07 0.22 2.36
CA ILE A 49 -1.25 -0.08 3.18
C ILE A 49 -0.84 -0.46 4.62
N VAL A 50 0.19 -1.29 4.79
CA VAL A 50 0.73 -1.64 6.12
C VAL A 50 1.19 -0.38 6.86
N THR A 51 1.93 0.51 6.20
CA THR A 51 2.40 1.77 6.81
C THR A 51 1.22 2.62 7.30
N HIS A 52 0.18 2.79 6.48
CA HIS A 52 -1.00 3.58 6.85
C HIS A 52 -1.82 2.92 7.97
N LEU A 53 -1.96 1.59 7.97
CA LEU A 53 -2.63 0.87 9.06
C LEU A 53 -1.93 1.09 10.40
N ARG A 54 -0.59 1.09 10.42
CA ARG A 54 0.19 1.35 11.64
C ARG A 54 -0.06 2.77 12.16
N VAL A 55 -0.04 3.77 11.27
CA VAL A 55 -0.38 5.17 11.63
C VAL A 55 -1.77 5.26 12.24
N VAL A 56 -2.78 4.71 11.56
CA VAL A 56 -4.18 4.72 12.03
C VAL A 56 -4.32 4.00 13.37
N SER A 57 -3.64 2.87 13.58
CA SER A 57 -3.72 2.12 14.84
C SER A 57 -3.09 2.84 16.03
N ALA A 58 -2.07 3.66 15.78
CA ALA A 58 -1.31 4.38 16.81
C ALA A 58 -1.89 5.76 17.15
N ASP A 59 -2.72 6.34 16.28
CA ASP A 59 -3.25 7.69 16.47
C ASP A 59 -4.40 7.74 17.48
N GLU A 60 -4.09 8.06 18.74
CA GLU A 60 -5.05 8.13 19.86
C GLU A 60 -6.23 9.09 19.65
N ARG A 61 -6.16 9.99 18.66
CA ARG A 61 -7.25 10.92 18.32
C ARG A 61 -8.40 10.20 17.61
N LEU A 62 -8.17 8.99 17.10
CA LEU A 62 -9.16 8.14 16.44
C LEU A 62 -9.89 7.22 17.44
N ASP A 63 -11.11 6.86 17.07
CA ASP A 63 -11.96 5.94 17.84
C ASP A 63 -11.25 4.60 18.12
N GLY A 64 -11.45 4.07 19.33
CA GLY A 64 -10.77 2.84 19.79
C GLY A 64 -11.11 1.60 18.96
N ILE A 65 -12.33 1.49 18.43
CA ILE A 65 -12.74 0.39 17.55
C ILE A 65 -11.97 0.50 16.24
N LEU A 66 -11.90 1.70 15.67
CA LEU A 66 -11.19 1.93 14.41
C LEU A 66 -9.70 1.60 14.53
N ARG A 67 -9.06 2.03 15.63
CA ARG A 67 -7.66 1.68 15.93
C ARG A 67 -7.45 0.18 16.09
N GLY A 68 -8.34 -0.49 16.83
CA GLY A 68 -8.30 -1.93 17.03
C GLY A 68 -8.46 -2.72 15.73
N CYS A 69 -9.38 -2.30 14.86
CA CYS A 69 -9.55 -2.87 13.54
C CYS A 69 -8.29 -2.69 12.67
N ALA A 70 -7.71 -1.48 12.65
CA ALA A 70 -6.49 -1.21 11.90
C ALA A 70 -5.33 -2.11 12.36
N ALA A 71 -5.14 -2.27 13.67
CA ALA A 71 -4.11 -3.14 14.25
C ALA A 71 -4.28 -4.61 13.82
N GLN A 72 -5.50 -5.13 13.82
CA GLN A 72 -5.78 -6.52 13.40
C GLN A 72 -5.48 -6.75 11.91
N LEU A 73 -5.69 -5.74 11.07
CA LEU A 73 -5.46 -5.83 9.63
C LEU A 73 -3.98 -5.83 9.24
N VAL A 74 -3.08 -5.30 10.08
CA VAL A 74 -1.63 -5.21 9.78
C VAL A 74 -1.06 -6.57 9.37
N SER A 75 -1.29 -7.61 10.16
CA SER A 75 -0.73 -8.95 9.91
C SER A 75 -1.20 -9.55 8.58
N ASN A 76 -2.47 -9.32 8.23
CA ASN A 76 -3.05 -9.80 6.97
C ASN A 76 -2.39 -9.12 5.76
N TRP A 77 -2.12 -7.82 5.87
CA TRP A 77 -1.50 -7.05 4.79
C TRP A 77 0.01 -7.27 4.67
N GLU A 78 0.70 -7.57 5.78
CA GLU A 78 2.09 -8.03 5.74
C GLU A 78 2.22 -9.33 4.95
N ALA A 79 1.32 -10.30 5.18
CA ALA A 79 1.28 -11.52 4.39
C ALA A 79 1.01 -11.25 2.90
N LEU A 80 0.07 -10.36 2.58
CA LEU A 80 -0.20 -9.96 1.19
C LEU A 80 0.99 -9.25 0.53
N THR A 81 1.81 -8.54 1.29
CA THR A 81 3.04 -7.91 0.78
C THR A 81 4.01 -8.97 0.27
N VAL A 82 4.25 -10.02 1.06
CA VAL A 82 5.08 -11.17 0.69
C VAL A 82 4.52 -11.88 -0.54
N LEU A 83 3.20 -12.13 -0.57
CA LEU A 83 2.55 -12.82 -1.69
C LEU A 83 2.49 -12.00 -2.98
N SER A 84 2.67 -10.68 -2.89
CA SER A 84 2.65 -9.77 -4.05
C SER A 84 4.04 -9.49 -4.62
N GLN A 85 5.10 -10.08 -4.04
CA GLN A 85 6.43 -10.02 -4.61
C GLN A 85 6.49 -10.91 -5.86
N PRO A 86 7.16 -10.48 -6.94
CA PRO A 86 7.40 -11.35 -8.08
C PRO A 86 8.22 -12.57 -7.61
N GLY A 87 7.76 -13.77 -7.96
CA GLY A 87 8.48 -15.00 -7.60
C GLY A 87 9.90 -15.01 -8.18
N PRO A 88 10.85 -15.73 -7.55
CA PRO A 88 12.25 -15.77 -7.98
C PRO A 88 12.44 -16.27 -9.43
N GLU A 89 11.45 -16.97 -9.98
CA GLU A 89 11.43 -17.46 -11.36
C GLU A 89 11.27 -16.35 -12.42
N GLN A 90 10.75 -15.18 -12.02
CA GLN A 90 10.44 -14.08 -12.94
C GLN A 90 11.63 -13.13 -13.20
N LEU A 91 12.75 -13.33 -12.49
CA LEU A 91 13.99 -12.57 -12.60
C LEU A 91 15.08 -13.27 -13.44
N ALA A 92 14.83 -14.49 -13.93
CA ALA A 92 15.77 -15.15 -14.82
C ALA A 92 15.87 -14.37 -16.14
N PRO A 93 17.06 -13.87 -16.55
CA PRO A 93 17.21 -13.22 -17.83
C PRO A 93 16.90 -14.24 -18.92
N SER A 94 15.85 -13.95 -19.71
CA SER A 94 15.48 -14.70 -20.90
C SER A 94 16.66 -14.70 -21.87
N THR A 95 17.52 -15.71 -21.74
CA THR A 95 18.63 -15.93 -22.65
C THR A 95 17.99 -16.46 -23.92
N ARG A 96 17.61 -15.55 -24.82
CA ARG A 96 17.20 -15.92 -26.18
C ARG A 96 18.40 -16.58 -26.85
N VAL A 97 18.40 -17.91 -26.89
CA VAL A 97 19.24 -18.68 -27.78
C VAL A 97 18.69 -18.46 -29.18
N VAL A 98 19.36 -17.61 -29.95
CA VAL A 98 19.13 -17.45 -31.39
C VAL A 98 19.79 -18.65 -32.07
N ASN A 99 19.00 -19.48 -32.75
CA ASN A 99 19.46 -20.51 -33.67
C ASN A 99 19.17 -20.05 -35.11
#